data_AF-A0A673LZP3-F1
#
_entry.id   AF-A0A673LZP3-F1
#
_cell.length_a   1.000
_cell.length_b   1.000
_cell.length_c   1.000
_cell.angle_alpha   90.00
_cell.angle_beta   90.00
_cell.angle_gamma   90.00
#
_symmetry.space_group_name_H-M   'P 1'
#
loop_
_entity.id
_entity.type
_entity.pdbx_description
1 polymer ?
#
loop_
_entity_poly.entity_id
_entity_poly.type
_entity_poly.pdbx_seq_one_letter_code
_entity_poly.pdbx_strand_id
1 'polypeptide(L)'
;MMKDCLQFLIEPAKKLKFRLKETRKRVKHVKKEPLTESQLFIMELARELDRICQRSDILAHIWTGEDVWPPQACREFIVETANILEMKEDTETPMQVYADLHPEKRDWKNQLLSMLEQGGEYDLGPYKRIILDWTRGQRNRHPHGIWPGEAVLMMLDDVELQWKRGHQSHLQSAVELLIGVVLGEHLDKVKSFYDTQKRAHIYTYSKRFTEKLYPVFGTVEMVREMVIRPADLRERCLCKGQCLFC
;
A
#
# COMPACT_ATOMS: atom_id res chain seq x y z
N MET A 1 9.84 42.35 -38.00
CA MET A 1 9.73 40.89 -38.19
C MET A 1 10.08 40.03 -36.97
N MET A 2 10.29 40.56 -35.75
CA MET A 2 10.42 39.71 -34.53
C MET A 2 9.22 39.80 -33.57
N LYS A 3 8.35 40.82 -33.72
CA LYS A 3 7.17 40.99 -32.86
C LYS A 3 6.07 39.98 -33.19
N ASP A 4 5.91 39.63 -34.47
CA ASP A 4 4.86 38.71 -34.93
C ASP A 4 5.14 37.24 -34.56
N CYS A 5 6.42 36.83 -34.53
CA CYS A 5 6.81 35.47 -34.08
C CYS A 5 6.59 35.26 -32.57
N LEU A 6 6.79 36.31 -31.76
CA LEU A 6 6.56 36.21 -30.31
C LEU A 6 5.06 36.16 -29.98
N GLN A 7 4.22 36.84 -30.76
CA GLN A 7 2.76 36.81 -30.59
C GLN A 7 2.21 35.38 -30.73
N PHE A 8 2.76 34.60 -31.68
CA PHE A 8 2.37 33.21 -31.95
C PHE A 8 2.65 32.25 -30.77
N LEU A 9 3.68 32.51 -29.95
CA LEU A 9 4.01 31.69 -28.78
C LEU A 9 3.27 32.17 -27.51
N ILE A 10 2.97 33.46 -27.43
CA ILE A 10 2.34 34.08 -26.25
C ILE A 10 0.84 33.75 -26.16
N GLU A 11 0.14 33.69 -27.30
CA GLU A 11 -1.31 33.42 -27.32
C GLU A 11 -1.69 31.99 -26.86
N PRO A 12 -1.01 30.93 -27.33
CA PRO A 12 -1.23 29.56 -26.84
C PRO A 12 -0.89 29.42 -25.36
N ALA A 13 0.17 30.07 -24.88
CA ALA A 13 0.56 30.04 -23.47
C ALA A 13 -0.46 30.73 -22.56
N LYS A 14 -1.08 31.83 -23.01
CA LYS A 14 -2.17 32.51 -22.30
C LYS A 14 -3.45 31.66 -22.27
N LYS A 15 -3.84 31.04 -23.40
CA LYS A 15 -4.97 30.10 -23.47
C LYS A 15 -4.74 28.85 -22.60
N LEU A 16 -3.53 28.30 -22.58
CA LEU A 16 -3.17 27.16 -21.72
C LEU A 16 -3.23 27.52 -20.24
N LYS A 17 -2.69 28.68 -19.84
CA LYS A 17 -2.82 29.20 -18.46
C LYS A 17 -4.28 29.43 -18.06
N PHE A 18 -5.11 29.94 -18.97
CA PHE A 18 -6.54 30.12 -18.72
C PHE A 18 -7.24 28.77 -18.56
N ARG A 19 -6.99 27.80 -19.46
CA ARG A 19 -7.53 26.43 -19.39
C ARG A 19 -7.11 25.72 -18.11
N LEU A 20 -5.85 25.85 -17.67
CA LEU A 20 -5.35 25.28 -16.40
C LEU A 20 -5.95 25.97 -15.16
N LYS A 21 -6.17 27.29 -15.21
CA LYS A 21 -6.90 28.00 -14.13
C LYS A 21 -8.37 27.63 -14.11
N GLU A 22 -8.98 27.40 -15.27
CA GLU A 22 -10.39 27.00 -15.39
C GLU A 22 -10.60 25.55 -14.92
N THR A 23 -9.69 24.62 -15.23
CA THR A 23 -9.72 23.26 -14.67
C THR A 23 -9.48 23.29 -13.15
N ARG A 24 -8.52 24.08 -12.64
CA ARG A 24 -8.34 24.27 -11.18
C ARG A 24 -9.56 24.87 -10.48
N LYS A 25 -10.33 25.73 -11.16
CA LYS A 25 -11.58 26.30 -10.61
C LYS A 25 -12.74 25.31 -10.68
N ARG A 26 -12.85 24.51 -11.75
CA ARG A 26 -13.86 23.44 -11.88
C ARG A 26 -13.65 22.29 -10.87
N VAL A 27 -12.42 22.03 -10.45
CA VAL A 27 -12.10 21.02 -9.41
C VAL A 27 -12.52 21.45 -8.00
N LYS A 28 -12.75 22.75 -7.73
CA LYS A 28 -13.10 23.25 -6.39
C LYS A 28 -14.61 23.31 -6.07
N HIS A 29 -15.50 22.99 -7.00
CA HIS A 29 -16.96 23.15 -6.80
C HIS A 29 -17.81 21.93 -7.18
N VAL A 30 -17.25 20.73 -7.24
CA VAL A 30 -18.08 19.55 -7.03
C VAL A 30 -18.25 19.43 -5.52
N LYS A 31 -19.49 19.53 -5.00
CA LYS A 31 -19.80 19.17 -3.61
C LYS A 31 -19.43 17.69 -3.44
N LYS A 32 -18.16 17.39 -3.14
CA LYS A 32 -17.74 16.09 -2.64
C LYS A 32 -18.45 15.95 -1.30
N GLU A 33 -19.23 14.89 -1.14
CA GLU A 33 -19.78 14.54 0.17
C GLU A 33 -18.64 14.53 1.20
N PRO A 34 -18.89 14.96 2.44
CA PRO A 34 -17.87 14.91 3.47
C PRO A 34 -17.35 13.48 3.60
N LEU A 35 -16.03 13.33 3.73
CA LEU A 35 -15.42 12.03 3.94
C LEU A 35 -15.97 11.41 5.23
N THR A 36 -16.20 10.10 5.19
CA THR A 36 -16.60 9.33 6.37
C THR A 36 -15.48 9.30 7.41
N GLU A 37 -15.82 9.01 8.66
CA GLU A 37 -14.83 8.94 9.74
C GLU A 37 -13.73 7.89 9.45
N SER A 38 -14.14 6.75 8.85
CA SER A 38 -13.23 5.68 8.45
C SER A 38 -12.22 6.13 7.37
N GLN A 39 -12.65 6.95 6.40
CA GLN A 39 -11.77 7.48 5.36
C GLN A 39 -10.77 8.48 5.93
N LEU A 40 -11.23 9.38 6.80
CA LEU A 40 -10.35 10.33 7.50
C LEU A 40 -9.30 9.60 8.33
N PHE A 41 -9.69 8.50 8.99
CA PHE A 41 -8.75 7.67 9.73
C PHE A 41 -7.66 7.07 8.84
N ILE A 42 -8.01 6.50 7.67
CA ILE A 42 -7.02 5.95 6.73
C ILE A 42 -6.06 7.04 6.22
N MET A 43 -6.57 8.24 5.92
CA MET A 43 -5.73 9.37 5.52
C MET A 43 -4.73 9.75 6.61
N GLU A 44 -5.18 9.79 7.87
CA GLU A 44 -4.31 10.09 9.01
C GLU A 44 -3.27 8.99 9.23
N LEU A 45 -3.68 7.73 9.14
CA LEU A 45 -2.77 6.58 9.24
C LEU A 45 -1.70 6.62 8.14
N ALA A 46 -2.09 6.87 6.88
CA ALA A 46 -1.16 7.01 5.78
C ALA A 46 -0.15 8.13 6.03
N ARG A 47 -0.59 9.26 6.58
CA ARG A 47 0.31 10.37 6.96
C ARG A 47 1.29 10.00 8.06
N GLU A 48 0.87 9.24 9.06
CA GLU A 48 1.77 8.80 10.13
C GLU A 48 2.76 7.74 9.61
N LEU A 49 2.32 6.82 8.75
CA LEU A 49 3.22 5.86 8.10
C LEU A 49 4.22 6.54 7.16
N ASP A 50 3.82 7.60 6.46
CA ASP A 50 4.69 8.42 5.62
C ASP A 50 5.84 9.06 6.42
N ARG A 51 5.59 9.38 7.70
CA ARG A 51 6.61 9.88 8.63
C ARG A 51 7.51 8.78 9.19
N ILE A 52 6.96 7.58 9.39
CA ILE A 52 7.69 6.44 9.96
C ILE A 52 8.56 5.79 8.88
N CYS A 53 8.11 5.67 7.64
CA CYS A 53 8.80 4.94 6.59
C CYS A 53 9.51 5.89 5.62
N GLN A 54 10.81 5.70 5.44
CA GLN A 54 11.60 6.50 4.50
C GLN A 54 11.18 6.21 3.05
N ARG A 55 11.15 7.25 2.20
CA ARG A 55 10.83 7.16 0.77
C ARG A 55 9.46 6.51 0.48
N SER A 56 8.44 6.87 1.25
CA SER A 56 7.08 6.36 1.11
C SER A 56 6.12 7.37 0.46
N ASP A 57 6.63 8.20 -0.45
CA ASP A 57 5.93 9.33 -1.10
C ASP A 57 4.60 8.93 -1.77
N ILE A 58 4.45 7.66 -2.16
CA ILE A 58 3.20 7.08 -2.66
C ILE A 58 2.02 7.29 -1.69
N LEU A 59 2.26 7.32 -0.37
CA LEU A 59 1.23 7.55 0.64
C LEU A 59 0.68 8.98 0.61
N ALA A 60 1.41 9.93 0.00
CA ALA A 60 0.92 11.29 -0.20
C ALA A 60 -0.35 11.32 -1.04
N HIS A 61 -0.51 10.42 -2.01
CA HIS A 61 -1.74 10.32 -2.79
C HIS A 61 -2.96 10.05 -1.89
N ILE A 62 -2.81 9.27 -0.82
CA ILE A 62 -3.88 8.95 0.12
C ILE A 62 -4.15 10.15 1.04
N TRP A 63 -3.14 10.62 1.78
CA TRP A 63 -3.37 11.63 2.82
C TRP A 63 -3.64 13.04 2.26
N THR A 64 -3.34 13.30 0.98
CA THR A 64 -3.76 14.51 0.26
C THR A 64 -5.16 14.39 -0.39
N GLY A 65 -5.74 13.18 -0.40
CA GLY A 65 -7.09 12.92 -0.90
C GLY A 65 -7.19 12.74 -2.43
N GLU A 66 -6.08 12.43 -3.10
CA GLU A 66 -6.06 12.01 -4.51
C GLU A 66 -6.59 10.58 -4.65
N ASP A 67 -6.14 9.68 -3.77
CA ASP A 67 -6.64 8.32 -3.59
C ASP A 67 -7.57 8.25 -2.37
N VAL A 68 -8.86 8.09 -2.62
CA VAL A 68 -9.88 7.99 -1.55
C VAL A 68 -10.53 6.62 -1.63
N TRP A 69 -10.33 5.80 -0.61
CA TRP A 69 -10.83 4.44 -0.60
C TRP A 69 -12.34 4.40 -0.37
N PRO A 70 -13.04 3.38 -0.90
CA PRO A 70 -14.43 3.13 -0.54
C PRO A 70 -14.58 2.98 0.98
N PRO A 71 -15.62 3.56 1.62
CA PRO A 71 -15.81 3.46 3.07
C PRO A 71 -15.80 2.02 3.59
N GLN A 72 -16.33 1.07 2.80
CA GLN A 72 -16.30 -0.35 3.15
C GLN A 72 -14.86 -0.89 3.24
N ALA A 73 -14.02 -0.61 2.23
CA ALA A 73 -12.62 -1.02 2.22
C ALA A 73 -11.86 -0.42 3.43
N CYS A 74 -12.14 0.82 3.81
CA CYS A 74 -11.57 1.41 5.02
C CYS A 74 -11.93 0.63 6.29
N ARG A 75 -13.21 0.24 6.44
CA ARG A 75 -13.67 -0.49 7.63
C ARG A 75 -13.04 -1.88 7.72
N GLU A 76 -13.02 -2.60 6.60
CA GLU A 76 -12.38 -3.93 6.50
C GLU A 76 -10.91 -3.85 6.85
N PHE A 77 -10.19 -2.89 6.26
CA PHE A 77 -8.78 -2.66 6.53
C PHE A 77 -8.50 -2.32 7.99
N ILE A 78 -9.29 -1.44 8.62
CA ILE A 78 -9.12 -1.05 10.03
C ILE A 78 -9.25 -2.27 10.95
N VAL A 79 -10.29 -3.07 10.77
CA VAL A 79 -10.53 -4.24 11.63
C VAL A 79 -9.44 -5.29 11.41
N GLU A 80 -9.11 -5.60 10.15
CA GLU A 80 -8.07 -6.58 9.84
C GLU A 80 -6.73 -6.14 10.42
N THR A 81 -6.31 -4.89 10.17
CA THR A 81 -5.04 -4.35 10.66
C THR A 81 -4.97 -4.37 12.18
N ALA A 82 -6.00 -3.92 12.89
CA ALA A 82 -5.99 -3.92 14.35
C ALA A 82 -5.83 -5.34 14.93
N ASN A 83 -6.55 -6.34 14.39
CA ASN A 83 -6.41 -7.72 14.83
C ASN A 83 -4.97 -8.25 14.63
N ILE A 84 -4.33 -7.88 13.53
CA ILE A 84 -2.94 -8.27 13.24
C ILE A 84 -1.98 -7.71 14.29
N LEU A 85 -2.20 -6.46 14.70
CA LEU A 85 -1.37 -5.79 15.70
C LEU A 85 -1.54 -6.43 17.08
N GLU A 86 -2.77 -6.75 17.49
CA GLU A 86 -3.04 -7.44 18.77
C GLU A 86 -2.36 -8.82 18.81
N MET A 87 -2.49 -9.64 17.76
CA MET A 87 -1.90 -10.99 17.74
C MET A 87 -0.36 -10.97 17.87
N LYS A 88 0.29 -9.92 17.40
CA LYS A 88 1.74 -9.73 17.52
C LYS A 88 2.15 -9.36 18.95
N GLU A 89 1.35 -8.55 19.65
CA GLU A 89 1.60 -8.14 21.04
C GLU A 89 1.48 -9.33 22.02
N ASP A 90 0.53 -10.24 21.78
CA ASP A 90 0.36 -11.48 22.55
C ASP A 90 1.52 -12.48 22.36
N THR A 91 2.25 -12.39 21.24
CA THR A 91 3.38 -13.31 20.95
C THR A 91 4.69 -12.81 21.58
N GLU A 92 4.82 -11.50 21.81
CA GLU A 92 6.03 -10.86 22.35
C GLU A 92 6.02 -10.69 23.88
N THR A 93 4.90 -10.97 24.56
CA THR A 93 4.81 -10.96 26.03
C THR A 93 5.41 -12.25 26.63
N PRO A 94 6.48 -12.18 27.46
CA PRO A 94 7.00 -13.36 28.13
C PRO A 94 5.94 -13.93 29.06
N MET A 95 5.59 -15.19 28.84
CA MET A 95 4.69 -16.03 29.61
C MET A 95 4.87 -15.82 31.13
N GLN A 96 4.12 -14.86 31.69
CA GLN A 96 4.04 -14.63 33.13
C GLN A 96 2.87 -15.45 33.65
N VAL A 97 3.27 -16.54 34.30
CA VAL A 97 2.52 -17.43 35.17
C VAL A 97 1.44 -16.66 35.96
N TYR A 98 0.16 -16.87 35.64
CA TYR A 98 -0.88 -17.46 36.48
C TYR A 98 -2.28 -17.21 35.91
N ALA A 99 -3.06 -18.31 35.90
CA ALA A 99 -4.52 -18.42 35.95
C ALA A 99 -5.36 -18.04 34.73
N ASP A 100 -5.98 -19.09 34.17
CA ASP A 100 -7.37 -19.16 33.74
C ASP A 100 -7.89 -18.02 32.87
N LEU A 101 -7.83 -18.24 31.56
CA LEU A 101 -9.01 -18.51 30.74
C LEU A 101 -8.54 -18.90 29.34
N HIS A 102 -9.08 -20.01 28.87
CA HIS A 102 -9.04 -20.53 27.51
C HIS A 102 -8.94 -19.41 26.44
N PRO A 103 -7.96 -19.40 25.52
CA PRO A 103 -8.00 -18.50 24.39
C PRO A 103 -9.06 -19.05 23.45
N GLU A 104 -10.30 -18.58 23.61
CA GLU A 104 -11.27 -18.70 22.52
C GLU A 104 -10.59 -18.13 21.28
N LYS A 105 -10.45 -18.99 20.27
CA LYS A 105 -10.19 -18.58 18.89
C LYS A 105 -11.27 -17.56 18.53
N ARG A 106 -11.00 -16.27 18.74
CA ARG A 106 -11.92 -15.20 18.38
C ARG A 106 -12.21 -15.35 16.90
N ASP A 107 -13.45 -15.68 16.59
CA ASP A 107 -13.95 -15.89 15.24
C ASP A 107 -14.15 -14.53 14.54
N TRP A 108 -13.05 -13.78 14.44
CA TRP A 108 -13.04 -12.40 13.99
C TRP A 108 -13.49 -12.28 12.54
N LYS A 109 -13.39 -13.35 11.74
CA LYS A 109 -13.91 -13.40 10.37
C LYS A 109 -15.43 -13.42 10.35
N ASN A 110 -16.05 -14.24 11.19
CA ASN A 110 -17.51 -14.25 11.33
C ASN A 110 -18.02 -12.97 12.01
N GLN A 111 -17.23 -12.41 12.93
CA GLN A 111 -17.48 -11.07 13.47
C GLN A 111 -17.40 -9.99 12.37
N LEU A 112 -16.37 -10.01 11.51
CA LEU A 112 -16.24 -9.07 10.38
C LEU A 112 -17.40 -9.23 9.38
N LEU A 113 -17.76 -10.46 9.02
CA LEU A 113 -18.89 -10.75 8.13
C LEU A 113 -20.21 -10.23 8.70
N SER A 114 -20.51 -10.54 9.96
CA SER A 114 -21.72 -10.04 10.63
C SER A 114 -21.73 -8.52 10.80
N MET A 115 -20.56 -7.89 10.99
CA MET A 115 -20.41 -6.43 10.99
C MET A 115 -20.70 -5.83 9.60
N LEU A 116 -20.21 -6.45 8.52
CA LEU A 116 -20.39 -5.92 7.16
C LEU A 116 -21.84 -6.01 6.68
N GLU A 117 -22.61 -6.99 7.15
CA GLU A 117 -24.00 -7.23 6.73
C GLU A 117 -25.01 -6.17 7.22
N GLN A 118 -24.75 -5.43 8.31
CA GLN A 118 -25.72 -4.47 8.87
C GLN A 118 -25.45 -2.98 8.57
N GLY A 119 -24.53 -2.65 7.64
CA GLY A 119 -24.52 -1.35 6.92
C GLY A 119 -24.29 -0.05 7.72
N GLY A 120 -24.11 -0.09 9.04
CA GLY A 120 -23.91 1.09 9.90
C GLY A 120 -22.44 1.48 10.13
N GLU A 121 -22.21 2.72 10.58
CA GLU A 121 -20.97 3.13 11.25
C GLU A 121 -20.95 2.48 12.65
N TYR A 122 -20.44 1.26 12.75
CA TYR A 122 -20.19 0.62 14.04
C TYR A 122 -19.06 1.34 14.79
N ASP A 123 -18.98 1.15 16.11
CA ASP A 123 -17.90 1.68 16.92
C ASP A 123 -16.55 1.04 16.54
N LEU A 124 -15.87 1.65 15.57
CA LEU A 124 -14.49 1.31 15.18
C LEU A 124 -13.46 1.85 16.20
N GLY A 125 -13.91 2.53 17.27
CA GLY A 125 -13.08 3.16 18.28
C GLY A 125 -12.00 2.24 18.86
N PRO A 126 -12.32 0.99 19.27
CA PRO A 126 -11.33 0.05 19.78
C PRO A 126 -10.23 -0.28 18.76
N TYR A 127 -10.59 -0.64 17.52
CA TYR A 127 -9.66 -0.97 16.45
C TYR A 127 -8.77 0.22 16.06
N LYS A 128 -9.36 1.41 15.95
CA LYS A 128 -8.63 2.66 15.68
C LYS A 128 -7.62 2.97 16.78
N ARG A 129 -7.97 2.74 18.06
CA ARG A 129 -7.09 2.96 19.20
C ARG A 129 -5.85 2.07 19.14
N ILE A 130 -6.04 0.77 18.89
CA ILE A 130 -4.94 -0.20 18.75
C ILE A 130 -3.94 0.26 17.69
N ILE A 131 -4.44 0.62 16.50
CA ILE A 131 -3.59 1.09 15.41
C ILE A 131 -2.86 2.40 15.78
N LEU A 132 -3.55 3.36 16.39
CA LEU A 132 -2.94 4.64 16.78
C LEU A 132 -1.85 4.47 17.84
N ASP A 133 -2.10 3.66 18.86
CA ASP A 133 -1.15 3.41 19.93
C ASP A 133 0.08 2.68 19.40
N TRP A 134 -0.12 1.67 18.54
CA TRP A 134 0.97 1.02 17.82
C TRP A 134 1.76 2.01 16.97
N THR A 135 1.10 2.82 16.13
CA THR A 135 1.76 3.77 15.22
C THR A 135 2.60 4.78 15.99
N ARG A 136 2.07 5.30 17.12
CA ARG A 136 2.82 6.19 18.03
C ARG A 136 4.02 5.49 18.66
N GLY A 137 3.85 4.23 19.09
CA GLY A 137 4.93 3.41 19.61
C GLY A 137 6.07 3.26 18.60
N GLN A 138 5.76 2.97 17.35
CA GLN A 138 6.75 2.83 16.28
C GLN A 138 7.48 4.14 15.98
N ARG A 139 6.75 5.25 15.91
CA ARG A 139 7.35 6.59 15.74
C ARG A 139 8.35 6.93 16.84
N ASN A 140 8.04 6.56 18.08
CA ASN A 140 8.93 6.78 19.22
C ASN A 140 10.17 5.88 19.18
N ARG A 141 10.04 4.64 18.71
CA ARG A 141 11.15 3.69 18.55
C ARG A 141 12.07 4.06 17.37
N HIS A 142 11.51 4.66 16.32
CA HIS A 142 12.22 4.96 15.07
C HIS A 142 12.16 6.46 14.73
N PRO A 143 12.82 7.34 15.52
CA PRO A 143 12.76 8.79 15.31
C PRO A 143 13.39 9.27 13.99
N HIS A 144 14.25 8.44 13.39
CA HIS A 144 14.87 8.71 12.08
C HIS A 144 14.18 7.98 10.92
N GLY A 145 13.04 7.35 11.20
CA GLY A 145 12.30 6.52 10.25
C GLY A 145 12.94 5.14 10.02
N ILE A 146 12.15 4.28 9.38
CA ILE A 146 12.46 2.91 9.02
C ILE A 146 12.80 2.89 7.54
N TRP A 147 13.95 2.31 7.19
CA TRP A 147 14.32 2.05 5.80
C TRP A 147 13.62 0.78 5.32
N PRO A 148 12.70 0.85 4.34
CA PRO A 148 11.96 -0.33 3.90
C PRO A 148 12.78 -1.34 3.12
N GLY A 149 13.93 -0.93 2.56
CA GLY A 149 14.74 -1.74 1.66
C GLY A 149 14.40 -1.51 0.19
N GLU A 150 15.39 -1.67 -0.68
CA GLU A 150 15.27 -1.39 -2.12
C GLU A 150 14.16 -2.21 -2.79
N ALA A 151 14.00 -3.48 -2.38
CA ALA A 151 12.96 -4.35 -2.93
C ALA A 151 11.55 -3.82 -2.66
N VAL A 152 11.30 -3.27 -1.47
CA VAL A 152 10.00 -2.65 -1.13
C VAL A 152 9.78 -1.41 -1.96
N LEU A 153 10.80 -0.56 -2.10
CA LEU A 153 10.67 0.67 -2.86
C LEU A 153 10.32 0.38 -4.33
N MET A 154 10.93 -0.65 -4.94
CA MET A 154 10.55 -1.09 -6.28
C MET A 154 9.10 -1.59 -6.36
N MET A 155 8.63 -2.30 -5.32
CA MET A 155 7.22 -2.72 -5.26
C MET A 155 6.27 -1.53 -5.11
N LEU A 156 6.63 -0.52 -4.29
CA LEU A 156 5.85 0.70 -4.15
C LEU A 156 5.80 1.47 -5.48
N ASP A 157 6.93 1.63 -6.17
CA ASP A 157 6.98 2.28 -7.49
C ASP A 157 6.08 1.57 -8.51
N ASP A 158 6.04 0.23 -8.51
CA ASP A 158 5.14 -0.55 -9.37
C ASP A 158 3.67 -0.36 -8.97
N VAL A 159 3.35 -0.42 -7.68
CA VAL A 159 1.98 -0.18 -7.17
C VAL A 159 1.49 1.21 -7.60
N GLU A 160 2.33 2.24 -7.46
CA GLU A 160 2.01 3.61 -7.89
C GLU A 160 1.77 3.67 -9.41
N LEU A 161 2.61 3.00 -10.19
CA LEU A 161 2.47 2.92 -11.64
C LEU A 161 1.17 2.23 -12.06
N GLN A 162 0.81 1.11 -11.43
CA GLN A 162 -0.43 0.39 -11.72
C GLN A 162 -1.67 1.21 -11.35
N TRP A 163 -1.63 1.88 -10.20
CA TRP A 163 -2.70 2.79 -9.77
C TRP A 163 -2.86 3.97 -10.73
N LYS A 164 -1.77 4.64 -11.15
CA LYS A 164 -1.82 5.72 -12.16
C LYS A 164 -2.37 5.27 -13.51
N ARG A 165 -2.22 3.98 -13.84
CA ARG A 165 -2.79 3.36 -15.06
C ARG A 165 -4.24 2.90 -14.88
N GLY A 166 -4.80 2.98 -13.67
CA GLY A 166 -6.15 2.55 -13.34
C GLY A 166 -6.32 1.04 -13.17
N HIS A 167 -5.23 0.27 -13.07
CA HIS A 167 -5.29 -1.18 -12.82
C HIS A 167 -5.55 -1.51 -11.35
N GLN A 168 -5.30 -0.55 -10.45
CA GLN A 168 -5.62 -0.64 -9.03
C GLN A 168 -6.65 0.44 -8.70
N SER A 169 -7.71 0.06 -7.98
CA SER A 169 -8.78 0.98 -7.57
C SER A 169 -8.35 1.94 -6.47
N HIS A 170 -7.36 1.54 -5.66
CA HIS A 170 -6.82 2.31 -4.55
C HIS A 170 -5.46 1.79 -4.08
N LEU A 171 -4.74 2.59 -3.29
CA LEU A 171 -3.38 2.32 -2.82
C LEU A 171 -3.31 1.51 -1.52
N GLN A 172 -4.35 0.73 -1.18
CA GLN A 172 -4.38 -0.14 0.01
C GLN A 172 -3.14 -1.03 0.13
N SER A 173 -2.71 -1.68 -0.96
CA SER A 173 -1.54 -2.56 -0.94
C SER A 173 -0.24 -1.84 -0.57
N ALA A 174 -0.13 -0.54 -0.83
CA ALA A 174 1.04 0.25 -0.41
C ALA A 174 1.08 0.42 1.11
N VAL A 175 -0.08 0.69 1.73
CA VAL A 175 -0.21 0.79 3.19
C VAL A 175 0.06 -0.56 3.85
N GLU A 176 -0.51 -1.65 3.33
CA GLU A 176 -0.28 -3.01 3.83
C GLU A 176 1.20 -3.40 3.79
N LEU A 177 1.88 -3.10 2.68
CA LEU A 177 3.31 -3.38 2.50
C LEU A 177 4.15 -2.66 3.56
N LEU A 178 3.87 -1.38 3.78
CA LEU A 178 4.60 -0.57 4.75
C LEU A 178 4.31 -0.99 6.20
N ILE A 179 3.07 -1.33 6.54
CA ILE A 179 2.76 -1.91 7.86
C ILE A 179 3.53 -3.22 8.07
N GLY A 180 3.63 -4.07 7.05
CA GLY A 180 4.44 -5.29 7.09
C GLY A 180 5.93 -5.00 7.40
N VAL A 181 6.51 -3.99 6.74
CA VAL A 181 7.87 -3.51 7.01
C VAL A 181 8.03 -3.06 8.46
N VAL A 182 7.11 -2.21 8.96
CA VAL A 182 7.17 -1.69 10.34
C VAL A 182 7.01 -2.80 11.37
N LEU A 183 6.23 -3.84 11.06
CA LEU A 183 6.07 -5.03 11.91
C LEU A 183 7.28 -5.98 11.89
N GLY A 184 8.35 -5.63 11.16
CA GLY A 184 9.52 -6.48 11.00
C GLY A 184 9.19 -7.80 10.31
N GLU A 185 8.06 -7.87 9.59
CA GLU A 185 7.74 -9.05 8.80
C GLU A 185 8.66 -9.05 7.59
N HIS A 186 9.52 -10.06 7.49
CA HIS A 186 10.23 -10.30 6.24
C HIS A 186 9.20 -10.34 5.11
N LEU A 187 9.42 -9.51 4.09
CA LEU A 187 8.57 -9.31 2.90
C LEU A 187 8.40 -10.56 2.03
N ASP A 188 8.81 -11.71 2.55
CA ASP A 188 8.50 -13.03 2.04
C ASP A 188 6.98 -13.25 1.86
N LYS A 189 6.14 -12.37 2.42
CA LYS A 189 4.69 -12.44 2.41
C LYS A 189 4.00 -11.84 1.17
N VAL A 190 4.68 -11.00 0.39
CA VAL A 190 4.13 -10.45 -0.87
C VAL A 190 4.91 -11.04 -2.05
N LYS A 191 4.24 -11.84 -2.88
CA LYS A 191 4.86 -12.51 -4.03
C LYS A 191 4.38 -11.88 -5.33
N SER A 192 5.30 -11.21 -6.03
CA SER A 192 5.02 -10.54 -7.29
C SER A 192 5.66 -11.31 -8.46
N PHE A 193 4.94 -11.39 -9.57
CA PHE A 193 5.33 -12.07 -10.79
C PHE A 193 5.51 -11.03 -11.90
N TYR A 194 6.59 -11.16 -12.67
CA TYR A 194 6.98 -10.21 -13.71
C TYR A 194 7.32 -10.93 -15.01
N ASP A 195 6.95 -10.31 -16.14
CA ASP A 195 7.40 -10.70 -17.47
C ASP A 195 8.74 -10.01 -17.70
N THR A 196 9.81 -10.77 -17.67
CA THR A 196 11.18 -10.25 -17.83
C THR A 196 11.45 -9.74 -19.23
N GLN A 197 10.82 -10.33 -20.26
CA GLN A 197 11.00 -9.91 -21.65
C GLN A 197 10.30 -8.58 -21.92
N LYS A 198 9.07 -8.43 -21.41
CA LYS A 198 8.29 -7.20 -21.56
C LYS A 198 8.60 -6.14 -20.51
N ARG A 199 9.40 -6.49 -19.49
CA ARG A 199 9.69 -5.65 -18.32
C ARG A 199 8.43 -5.11 -17.68
N ALA A 200 7.46 -6.00 -17.51
CA ALA A 200 6.12 -5.64 -17.06
C ALA A 200 5.70 -6.50 -15.87
N HIS A 201 4.97 -5.89 -14.95
CA HIS A 201 4.27 -6.61 -13.90
C HIS A 201 3.19 -7.53 -14.49
N ILE A 202 3.09 -8.75 -13.95
CA ILE A 202 2.04 -9.71 -14.31
C ILE A 202 0.98 -9.73 -13.20
N TYR A 203 1.40 -9.97 -11.97
CA TYR A 203 0.48 -10.17 -10.85
C TYR A 203 1.19 -10.06 -9.50
N THR A 204 0.50 -9.52 -8.49
CA THR A 204 0.97 -9.55 -7.09
C THR A 204 -0.03 -10.31 -6.24
N TYR A 205 0.47 -11.32 -5.53
CA TYR A 205 -0.27 -12.01 -4.49
C TYR A 205 0.07 -11.41 -3.12
N SER A 206 -0.95 -10.82 -2.48
CA SER A 206 -0.83 -10.07 -1.23
C SER A 206 -1.40 -10.79 0.00
N LYS A 207 -1.70 -12.10 -0.08
CA LYS A 207 -2.19 -12.81 1.12
C LYS A 207 -1.05 -13.23 2.04
N ARG A 208 -1.37 -13.25 3.33
CA ARG A 208 -0.49 -13.71 4.40
C ARG A 208 -0.25 -15.21 4.32
N PHE A 209 1.01 -15.59 4.45
CA PHE A 209 1.43 -16.98 4.61
C PHE A 209 1.83 -17.22 6.06
N THR A 210 1.23 -18.22 6.69
CA THR A 210 1.54 -18.67 8.07
C THR A 210 2.52 -19.83 8.09
N GLU A 211 2.85 -20.38 6.93
CA GLU A 211 3.67 -21.56 6.76
C GLU A 211 4.90 -21.26 5.90
N LYS A 212 5.93 -22.10 6.00
CA LYS A 212 7.14 -21.97 5.19
C LYS A 212 6.82 -22.24 3.72
N LEU A 213 7.23 -21.33 2.85
CA LEU A 213 6.99 -21.42 1.41
C LEU A 213 8.16 -22.05 0.67
N TYR A 214 7.85 -22.77 -0.41
CA TYR A 214 8.80 -23.31 -1.35
C TYR A 214 8.40 -22.91 -2.78
N PRO A 215 9.37 -22.58 -3.66
CA PRO A 215 9.09 -22.39 -5.08
C PRO A 215 8.47 -23.66 -5.68
N VAL A 216 7.39 -23.51 -6.43
CA VAL A 216 6.74 -24.60 -7.17
C VAL A 216 6.92 -24.35 -8.65
N PHE A 217 7.44 -25.36 -9.36
CA PHE A 217 7.67 -25.33 -10.80
C PHE A 217 6.77 -26.37 -11.47
N GLY A 218 6.02 -25.95 -12.48
CA GLY A 218 5.14 -26.83 -13.25
C GLY A 218 4.89 -26.24 -14.62
N THR A 219 4.92 -27.07 -15.65
CA THR A 219 4.61 -26.67 -17.03
C THR A 219 3.65 -27.67 -17.66
N VAL A 220 2.72 -27.15 -18.47
CA VAL A 220 1.89 -27.96 -19.37
C VAL A 220 2.49 -28.01 -20.78
N GLU A 221 3.53 -27.22 -21.05
CA GLU A 221 4.26 -27.27 -22.32
C GLU A 221 5.12 -28.52 -22.37
N MET A 222 4.89 -29.35 -23.39
CA MET A 222 5.69 -30.56 -23.61
C MET A 222 6.94 -30.32 -24.47
N VAL A 223 7.04 -29.17 -25.13
CA VAL A 223 8.05 -28.89 -26.18
C VAL A 223 9.21 -28.04 -25.64
N ARG A 224 9.02 -27.35 -24.52
CA ARG A 224 10.01 -26.45 -23.94
C ARG A 224 10.22 -26.79 -22.48
N GLU A 225 11.49 -26.95 -22.11
CA GLU A 225 11.88 -27.16 -20.73
C GLU A 225 11.74 -25.86 -19.93
N MET A 226 11.20 -25.96 -18.72
CA MET A 226 11.25 -24.88 -17.74
C MET A 226 12.63 -24.86 -17.09
N VAL A 227 13.40 -23.79 -17.30
CA VAL A 227 14.76 -23.66 -16.79
C VAL A 227 14.83 -22.55 -15.74
N ILE A 228 15.37 -22.89 -14.56
CA ILE A 228 15.69 -21.90 -13.53
C ILE A 228 17.01 -21.22 -13.90
N ARG A 229 16.97 -19.90 -14.12
CA ARG A 229 18.17 -19.13 -14.43
C ARG A 229 19.02 -18.89 -13.16
N PRO A 230 20.37 -18.95 -13.25
CA PRO A 230 21.24 -18.53 -12.17
C PRO A 230 21.00 -17.06 -11.82
N ALA A 231 21.01 -16.71 -10.54
CA ALA A 231 20.79 -15.34 -10.07
C ALA A 231 21.86 -14.35 -10.58
N ASP A 232 23.02 -14.86 -10.96
CA ASP A 232 24.19 -14.11 -11.42
C ASP A 232 24.08 -13.74 -12.90
N LEU A 233 23.18 -14.40 -13.64
CA LEU A 233 22.99 -14.25 -15.08
C LEU A 233 22.03 -13.09 -15.35
N ARG A 234 22.41 -11.92 -14.83
CA ARG A 234 21.67 -10.68 -14.98
C ARG A 234 21.82 -10.15 -16.40
N GLU A 235 20.72 -9.92 -17.11
CA GLU A 235 20.72 -9.28 -18.42
C GLU A 235 21.22 -7.84 -18.28
N ARG A 236 21.97 -7.35 -19.28
CA ARG A 236 22.48 -5.99 -19.27
C ARG A 236 21.32 -5.00 -19.29
N CYS A 237 20.99 -4.43 -18.14
CA CYS A 237 20.08 -3.29 -18.03
C CYS A 237 20.87 -1.97 -18.10
N LEU A 238 20.22 -0.93 -18.64
CA LEU A 238 20.74 0.44 -18.65
C LEU A 238 20.51 1.17 -17.31
N CYS A 239 19.93 0.50 -16.33
CA CYS A 239 19.58 1.06 -15.03
C CYS A 239 20.83 1.11 -14.13
N LYS A 240 21.00 2.23 -13.41
CA LYS A 240 22.16 2.50 -12.54
C LYS A 240 22.09 1.78 -11.16
N GLY A 241 21.15 0.85 -10.97
CA GLY A 241 20.86 0.20 -9.67
C GLY A 241 20.51 -1.28 -9.79
N GLN A 242 20.23 -1.94 -8.67
CA GLN A 242 19.80 -3.34 -8.64
C GLN A 242 18.35 -3.45 -9.12
N CYS A 243 18.18 -3.72 -10.42
CA CYS A 243 16.86 -3.88 -11.04
C CYS A 243 16.40 -5.33 -11.00
N LEU A 244 15.11 -5.55 -10.76
CA LEU A 244 14.46 -6.86 -10.85
C LEU A 244 14.56 -7.50 -12.25
N PHE A 245 14.83 -6.69 -13.27
CA PHE A 245 15.02 -7.10 -14.67
C PHE A 245 16.49 -7.10 -15.11
N CYS A 246 17.43 -6.84 -14.19
CA CYS A 246 18.83 -7.21 -14.38
C CYS A 246 18.92 -8.70 -14.10
#